data_AF-A0A7S4CPE3-F1
#
_entry.id   AF-A0A7S4CPE3-F1
#
_cell.length_a   1.000
_cell.length_b   1.000
_cell.length_c   1.000
_cell.angle_alpha   90.00
_cell.angle_beta   90.00
_cell.angle_gamma   90.00
#
_symmetry.space_group_name_H-M   'P 1'
#
loop_
_entity.id
_entity.type
_entity.pdbx_description
1 polymer ?
#
loop_
_entity_poly.entity_id
_entity_poly.type
_entity_poly.pdbx_seq_one_letter_code
_entity_poly.pdbx_strand_id
1 'polypeptide(L)'
;GRFAIDGALACVIKSLLCVRQADPELTWLRQVWPNIKAQMDMIYQKYDDGTGVIRREQWNTYDSCMYGANTFIGSYWVTALKAAAAMAALVGDHETAAKYRERAGAAAQQYESICWREEFGYYVADVTEKDCQHSYGPGCFVDQLCAVGLSAACGFG
;
A
#
# COMPACT_ATOMS: atom_id res chain seq x y z
N GLY A 1 -2.21 18.70 -5.40
CA GLY A 1 -3.64 18.47 -5.12
C GLY A 1 -3.80 17.37 -4.08
N ARG A 2 -4.97 17.29 -3.43
CA ARG A 2 -5.39 16.12 -2.65
C ARG A 2 -5.72 14.97 -3.61
N PHE A 3 -5.41 13.73 -3.25
CA PHE A 3 -5.71 12.55 -4.07
C PHE A 3 -6.01 11.35 -3.17
N ALA A 4 -6.85 10.44 -3.66
CA ALA A 4 -7.17 9.20 -2.98
C ALA A 4 -5.97 8.24 -3.01
N ILE A 5 -5.35 8.01 -1.85
CA ILE A 5 -4.10 7.26 -1.76
C ILE A 5 -4.30 5.76 -2.01
N ASP A 6 -5.41 5.19 -1.55
CA ASP A 6 -5.88 3.83 -1.87
C ASP A 6 -5.98 3.62 -3.38
N GLY A 7 -6.61 4.54 -4.11
CA GLY A 7 -6.72 4.48 -5.57
C GLY A 7 -5.37 4.57 -6.27
N ALA A 8 -4.48 5.45 -5.79
CA ALA A 8 -3.11 5.56 -6.31
C ALA A 8 -2.33 4.25 -6.12
N LEU A 9 -2.36 3.69 -4.91
CA LEU A 9 -1.68 2.43 -4.59
C LEU A 9 -2.28 1.25 -5.37
N ALA A 10 -3.61 1.18 -5.47
CA ALA A 10 -4.31 0.20 -6.28
C ALA A 10 -3.90 0.25 -7.77
N CYS A 11 -3.63 1.44 -8.32
CA CYS A 11 -3.13 1.59 -9.69
C CYS A 11 -1.77 0.90 -9.88
N VAL A 12 -0.85 1.01 -8.92
CA VAL A 12 0.45 0.32 -8.96
C VAL A 12 0.26 -1.19 -8.92
N ILE A 13 -0.62 -1.68 -8.05
CA ILE A 13 -0.89 -3.11 -7.92
C ILE A 13 -1.53 -3.67 -9.20
N LYS A 14 -2.52 -2.97 -9.75
CA LYS A 14 -3.19 -3.34 -11.00
C LYS A 14 -2.25 -3.27 -12.20
N SER A 15 -1.27 -2.38 -12.19
CA SER A 15 -0.23 -2.34 -13.23
C SER A 15 0.52 -3.66 -13.30
N LEU A 16 0.93 -4.25 -12.17
CA LEU A 16 1.55 -5.58 -12.18
C LEU A 16 0.61 -6.67 -12.72
N LEU A 17 -0.70 -6.60 -12.41
CA LEU A 17 -1.67 -7.54 -12.99
C LEU A 17 -1.73 -7.41 -14.52
N CYS A 18 -1.78 -6.18 -15.04
CA CYS A 18 -1.71 -5.93 -16.48
C CYS A 18 -0.43 -6.50 -17.10
N VAL A 19 0.72 -6.29 -16.45
CA VAL A 19 1.99 -6.87 -16.93
C VAL A 19 1.90 -8.39 -17.08
N ARG A 20 1.45 -9.05 -16.02
CA ARG A 20 1.41 -10.53 -15.97
C ARG A 20 0.39 -11.14 -16.92
N GLN A 21 -0.72 -10.44 -17.18
CA GLN A 21 -1.82 -10.97 -17.99
C GLN A 21 -1.68 -10.62 -19.47
N ALA A 22 -1.03 -9.50 -19.81
CA ALA A 22 -1.12 -8.91 -21.15
C ALA A 22 0.19 -8.31 -21.69
N ASP A 23 1.31 -8.35 -20.96
CA ASP A 23 2.59 -7.78 -21.41
C ASP A 23 3.77 -8.76 -21.28
N PRO A 24 3.74 -9.93 -21.98
CA PRO A 24 4.80 -10.93 -21.87
C PRO A 24 6.19 -10.41 -22.28
N GLU A 25 6.23 -9.46 -23.22
CA GLU A 25 7.47 -8.85 -23.72
C GLU A 25 7.92 -7.62 -22.91
N LEU A 26 7.20 -7.27 -21.83
CA LEU A 26 7.47 -6.13 -20.94
C LEU A 26 7.55 -4.77 -21.66
N THR A 27 6.96 -4.64 -22.85
CA THR A 27 7.07 -3.43 -23.68
C THR A 27 6.28 -2.30 -23.04
N TRP A 28 5.07 -2.58 -22.57
CA TRP A 28 4.26 -1.59 -21.85
C TRP A 28 4.91 -1.25 -20.50
N LEU A 29 5.36 -2.24 -19.75
CA LEU A 29 6.01 -2.03 -18.46
C LEU A 29 7.21 -1.09 -18.57
N ARG A 30 8.09 -1.30 -19.56
CA ARG A 30 9.26 -0.43 -19.76
C ARG A 30 8.88 1.02 -20.03
N GLN A 31 7.75 1.26 -20.71
CA GLN A 31 7.25 2.61 -20.97
C GLN A 31 6.66 3.27 -19.72
N VAL A 32 5.92 2.53 -18.89
CA VAL A 32 5.23 3.09 -17.72
C VAL A 32 6.04 3.05 -16.43
N TRP A 33 7.11 2.24 -16.36
CA TRP A 33 7.93 2.07 -15.17
C TRP A 33 8.43 3.37 -14.55
N PRO A 34 8.95 4.36 -15.32
CA PRO A 34 9.35 5.65 -14.75
C PRO A 34 8.22 6.37 -14.00
N ASN A 35 6.98 6.28 -14.50
CA ASN A 35 5.81 6.89 -13.87
C ASN A 35 5.38 6.15 -12.60
N ILE A 36 5.44 4.81 -12.62
CA ILE A 36 5.17 3.99 -11.43
C ILE A 36 6.17 4.33 -10.32
N LYS A 37 7.46 4.40 -10.66
CA LYS A 37 8.53 4.78 -9.73
C LYS A 37 8.31 6.19 -9.16
N ALA A 38 8.02 7.16 -10.03
CA ALA A 38 7.73 8.53 -9.60
C ALA A 38 6.52 8.62 -8.65
N GLN A 39 5.47 7.84 -8.89
CA GLN A 39 4.31 7.79 -8.01
C GLN A 39 4.65 7.17 -6.65
N MET A 40 5.40 6.06 -6.63
CA MET A 40 5.85 5.43 -5.39
C MET A 40 6.77 6.36 -4.59
N ASP A 41 7.68 7.08 -5.25
CA ASP A 41 8.57 8.05 -4.60
C ASP A 41 7.78 9.24 -4.04
N MET A 42 6.78 9.74 -4.76
CA MET A 42 5.88 10.79 -4.26
C MET A 42 5.13 10.34 -2.99
N ILE A 43 4.57 9.13 -3.00
CA ILE A 43 3.85 8.58 -1.83
C ILE A 43 4.82 8.40 -0.66
N TYR A 44 5.98 7.81 -0.92
CA TYR A 44 7.02 7.59 0.07
C TYR A 44 7.43 8.90 0.75
N GLN A 45 7.81 9.92 -0.02
CA GLN A 45 8.25 11.22 0.51
C GLN A 45 7.15 11.95 1.29
N LYS A 46 5.89 11.80 0.88
CA LYS A 46 4.77 12.53 1.48
C LYS A 46 4.23 11.87 2.75
N TYR A 47 4.20 10.55 2.78
CA TYR A 47 3.44 9.78 3.77
C TYR A 47 4.27 8.84 4.65
N ASP A 48 5.40 8.34 4.15
CA ASP A 48 6.28 7.44 4.89
C ASP A 48 7.44 8.24 5.49
N ASP A 49 7.42 8.42 6.81
CA ASP A 49 8.44 9.14 7.58
C ASP A 49 9.70 8.30 7.85
N GLY A 50 9.87 7.19 7.14
CA GLY A 50 10.97 6.25 7.33
C GLY A 50 10.58 5.02 8.16
N THR A 51 9.42 5.05 8.82
CA THR A 51 8.93 3.93 9.65
C THR A 51 8.25 2.82 8.85
N GLY A 52 7.89 3.06 7.58
CA GLY A 52 7.13 2.11 6.76
C GLY A 52 5.62 2.17 6.99
N VAL A 53 5.14 3.06 7.87
CA VAL A 53 3.73 3.16 8.25
C VAL A 53 3.20 4.55 7.93
N ILE A 54 2.13 4.60 7.16
CA ILE A 54 1.43 5.83 6.80
C ILE A 54 0.49 6.23 7.95
N ARG A 55 0.72 7.43 8.51
CA ARG A 55 -0.08 7.99 9.63
C ARG A 55 -0.67 9.38 9.36
N ARG A 56 -0.11 10.12 8.41
CA ARG A 56 -0.57 11.48 8.03
C ARG A 56 -1.95 11.42 7.36
N GLU A 57 -2.51 12.57 6.97
CA GLU A 57 -3.83 12.68 6.31
C GLU A 57 -3.96 11.77 5.07
N GLN A 58 -4.93 10.86 5.06
CA GLN A 58 -5.11 9.81 4.03
C GLN A 58 -6.47 9.98 3.35
N TRP A 59 -6.52 10.87 2.36
CA TRP A 59 -7.66 10.96 1.45
C TRP A 59 -7.87 9.62 0.75
N ASN A 60 -9.11 9.15 0.67
CA ASN A 60 -9.42 7.82 0.14
C ASN A 60 -10.78 7.79 -0.57
N THR A 61 -11.15 6.63 -1.12
CA THR A 61 -12.37 6.44 -1.93
C THR A 61 -13.69 6.71 -1.21
N TYR A 62 -13.69 6.85 0.12
CA TYR A 62 -14.87 7.18 0.92
C TYR A 62 -15.09 8.69 1.06
N ASP A 63 -14.57 9.49 0.12
CA ASP A 63 -14.67 10.95 0.06
C ASP A 63 -14.31 11.67 1.38
N SER A 64 -13.43 11.04 2.16
CA SER A 64 -13.00 11.50 3.49
C SER A 64 -11.51 11.23 3.69
N CYS A 65 -10.98 11.67 4.84
CA CYS A 65 -9.58 11.47 5.19
C CYS A 65 -9.45 10.72 6.51
N MET A 66 -8.64 9.66 6.51
CA MET A 66 -8.24 8.95 7.72
C MET A 66 -6.88 9.46 8.22
N TYR A 67 -6.61 9.25 9.50
CA TYR A 67 -5.34 9.54 10.16
C TYR A 67 -4.92 8.32 10.99
N GLY A 68 -3.66 8.31 11.41
CA GLY A 68 -3.11 7.21 12.20
C GLY A 68 -2.85 5.96 11.36
N ALA A 69 -2.28 4.94 11.99
CA ALA A 69 -2.02 3.68 11.31
C ALA A 69 -3.33 2.90 11.18
N ASN A 70 -3.69 2.53 9.96
CA ASN A 70 -4.89 1.74 9.68
C ASN A 70 -4.57 0.75 8.55
N THR A 71 -5.14 -0.45 8.61
CA THR A 71 -4.85 -1.51 7.63
C THR A 71 -5.64 -1.38 6.33
N PHE A 72 -6.63 -0.50 6.27
CA PHE A 72 -7.29 -0.15 5.00
C PHE A 72 -6.25 0.40 4.03
N ILE A 73 -5.57 1.50 4.38
CA ILE A 73 -4.48 2.04 3.55
C ILE A 73 -3.20 1.23 3.69
N GLY A 74 -2.90 0.70 4.89
CA GLY A 74 -1.69 -0.08 5.14
C GLY A 74 -1.58 -1.32 4.26
N SER A 75 -2.68 -2.05 4.06
CA SER A 75 -2.69 -3.23 3.17
C SER A 75 -2.40 -2.85 1.71
N TYR A 76 -2.96 -1.73 1.22
CA TYR A 76 -2.63 -1.20 -0.09
C TYR A 76 -1.16 -0.79 -0.20
N TRP A 77 -0.61 -0.15 0.83
CA TRP A 77 0.80 0.30 0.84
C TRP A 77 1.76 -0.88 0.73
N VAL A 78 1.59 -1.88 1.60
CA VAL A 78 2.41 -3.10 1.59
C VAL A 78 2.29 -3.82 0.24
N THR A 79 1.07 -3.97 -0.29
CA THR A 79 0.85 -4.69 -1.54
C THR A 79 1.41 -3.93 -2.74
N ALA A 80 1.31 -2.60 -2.75
CA ALA A 80 1.90 -1.76 -3.80
C ALA A 80 3.44 -1.81 -3.78
N LEU A 81 4.07 -1.83 -2.60
CA LEU A 81 5.51 -2.02 -2.48
C LEU A 81 5.95 -3.39 -3.04
N LYS A 82 5.23 -4.47 -2.71
CA LYS A 82 5.48 -5.80 -3.29
C LYS A 82 5.33 -5.78 -4.82
N ALA A 83 4.28 -5.11 -5.32
CA ALA A 83 4.03 -5.00 -6.75
C ALA A 83 5.11 -4.20 -7.48
N ALA A 84 5.51 -3.05 -6.93
CA ALA A 84 6.59 -2.22 -7.46
C ALA A 84 7.93 -2.96 -7.41
N ALA A 85 8.22 -3.72 -6.35
CA ALA A 85 9.44 -4.53 -6.26
C ALA A 85 9.50 -5.60 -7.36
N ALA A 86 8.37 -6.26 -7.65
CA ALA A 86 8.29 -7.25 -8.72
C ALA A 86 8.48 -6.61 -10.10
N MET A 87 7.83 -5.47 -10.37
CA MET A 87 7.98 -4.73 -11.63
C MET A 87 9.40 -4.20 -11.82
N ALA A 88 10.03 -3.66 -10.77
CA ALA A 88 11.43 -3.22 -10.79
C ALA A 88 12.38 -4.36 -11.22
N ALA A 89 12.17 -5.57 -10.66
CA ALA A 89 12.98 -6.74 -11.01
C ALA A 89 12.79 -7.15 -12.48
N LEU A 90 11.56 -7.10 -13.01
CA LEU A 90 11.26 -7.44 -14.41
C LEU A 90 11.96 -6.51 -15.41
N VAL A 91 12.14 -5.23 -15.06
CA VAL A 91 12.84 -4.27 -15.94
C VAL A 91 14.36 -4.21 -15.70
N GLY A 92 14.89 -4.98 -14.74
CA GLY A 92 16.32 -5.01 -14.39
C GLY A 92 16.77 -3.95 -13.38
N ASP A 93 15.85 -3.21 -12.75
CA ASP A 93 16.13 -2.24 -11.68
C ASP A 93 16.24 -2.96 -10.32
N HIS A 94 17.30 -3.77 -10.17
CA HIS A 94 17.46 -4.66 -9.01
C HIS A 94 17.67 -3.93 -7.68
N GLU A 95 18.30 -2.76 -7.69
CA GLU A 95 18.48 -1.93 -6.50
C GLU A 95 17.13 -1.44 -5.96
N THR A 96 16.30 -0.88 -6.85
CA THR A 96 14.95 -0.41 -6.48
C THR A 96 14.07 -1.59 -6.04
N ALA A 97 14.20 -2.75 -6.70
CA ALA A 97 13.50 -3.97 -6.30
C ALA A 97 13.84 -4.40 -4.88
N ALA A 98 15.12 -4.38 -4.50
CA ALA A 98 15.56 -4.73 -3.15
C ALA A 98 15.02 -3.75 -2.11
N LYS A 99 15.14 -2.43 -2.36
CA LYS A 99 14.63 -1.37 -1.48
C LYS A 99 13.13 -1.52 -1.22
N TYR A 100 12.33 -1.72 -2.26
CA TYR A 100 10.88 -1.88 -2.09
C TYR A 100 10.51 -3.18 -1.38
N ARG A 101 11.25 -4.28 -1.60
CA ARG A 101 11.02 -5.54 -0.90
C ARG A 101 11.32 -5.42 0.60
N GLU A 102 12.45 -4.81 0.96
CA GLU A 102 12.82 -4.54 2.35
C GLU A 102 11.76 -3.69 3.03
N ARG A 103 11.36 -2.59 2.38
CA ARG A 103 10.31 -1.70 2.89
C ARG A 103 8.96 -2.39 3.05
N ALA A 104 8.57 -3.26 2.11
CA ALA A 104 7.33 -4.04 2.21
C ALA A 104 7.33 -4.96 3.43
N GLY A 105 8.46 -5.65 3.68
CA GLY A 105 8.62 -6.52 4.84
C GLY A 105 8.53 -5.76 6.16
N ALA A 106 9.26 -4.64 6.27
CA ALA A 106 9.23 -3.79 7.46
C ALA A 106 7.82 -3.19 7.70
N ALA A 107 7.18 -2.66 6.65
CA ALA A 107 5.84 -2.10 6.75
C ALA A 107 4.81 -3.15 7.19
N ALA A 108 4.85 -4.36 6.63
CA ALA A 108 3.94 -5.44 7.00
C ALA A 108 4.07 -5.79 8.49
N GLN A 109 5.30 -5.95 9.00
CA GLN A 109 5.54 -6.24 10.41
C GLN A 109 5.07 -5.11 11.34
N GLN A 110 5.25 -3.86 10.92
CA GLN A 110 4.80 -2.71 11.69
C GLN A 110 3.27 -2.63 11.75
N TYR A 111 2.57 -2.78 10.61
CA TYR A 111 1.11 -2.80 10.60
C TYR A 111 0.53 -3.97 11.40
N GLU A 112 1.15 -5.16 11.33
CA GLU A 112 0.80 -6.30 12.17
C GLU A 112 0.89 -5.92 13.66
N SER A 113 2.06 -5.43 14.08
CA SER A 113 2.29 -5.07 15.48
C SER A 113 1.40 -3.94 16.00
N ILE A 114 1.07 -2.96 15.16
CA ILE A 114 0.32 -1.77 15.58
C ILE A 114 -1.18 -2.03 15.56
N CYS A 115 -1.68 -2.72 14.53
CA CYS A 115 -3.10 -2.80 14.23
C CYS A 115 -3.74 -4.13 14.64
N TRP A 116 -3.01 -5.25 14.72
CA TRP A 116 -3.60 -6.53 15.14
C TRP A 116 -3.99 -6.51 16.63
N ARG A 117 -5.15 -7.09 16.95
CA ARG A 117 -5.60 -7.28 18.34
C ARG A 117 -6.03 -8.73 18.54
N GLU A 118 -5.20 -9.49 19.25
CA GLU A 118 -5.46 -10.91 19.54
C GLU A 118 -6.79 -11.14 20.27
N GLU A 119 -7.14 -10.26 21.21
CA GLU A 119 -8.41 -10.32 21.96
C GLU A 119 -9.64 -10.21 21.04
N PHE A 120 -9.51 -9.47 19.94
CA PHE A 120 -10.60 -9.18 19.02
C PHE A 120 -10.60 -10.11 17.80
N GLY A 121 -9.44 -10.66 17.43
CA GLY A 121 -9.28 -11.47 16.22
C GLY A 121 -9.41 -10.67 14.92
N TYR A 122 -9.20 -9.35 14.99
CA TYR A 122 -9.22 -8.46 13.82
C TYR A 122 -8.30 -7.25 14.02
N TYR A 123 -8.11 -6.48 12.95
CA TYR A 123 -7.29 -5.27 12.93
C TYR A 123 -8.10 -4.02 13.32
N VAL A 124 -7.47 -3.17 14.12
CA VAL A 124 -8.00 -1.87 14.55
C VAL A 124 -7.14 -0.74 13.99
N ALA A 125 -7.70 0.46 13.90
CA ALA A 125 -6.92 1.65 13.59
C ALA A 125 -6.28 2.23 14.86
N ASP A 126 -4.97 2.45 14.81
CA ASP A 126 -4.23 3.20 15.83
C ASP A 126 -4.38 4.70 15.55
N VAL A 127 -5.34 5.32 16.24
CA VAL A 127 -5.72 6.73 16.06
C VAL A 127 -6.08 7.36 17.39
N THR A 128 -5.79 8.65 17.54
CA THR A 128 -6.16 9.42 18.74
C THR A 128 -7.63 9.86 18.68
N GLU A 129 -8.25 10.15 19.83
CA GLU A 129 -9.63 10.70 19.88
C GLU A 129 -9.79 12.00 19.07
N LYS A 130 -8.70 12.79 18.93
CA LYS A 130 -8.72 14.02 18.15
C LYS A 130 -8.83 13.75 16.64
N ASP A 131 -8.22 12.67 16.17
CA ASP A 131 -8.07 12.38 14.74
C ASP A 131 -9.02 11.25 14.26
N CYS A 132 -9.94 10.76 15.12
CA CYS A 132 -10.76 9.58 14.86
C CYS A 132 -12.07 9.83 14.11
N GLN A 133 -12.41 11.08 13.77
CA GLN A 133 -13.74 11.46 13.24
C GLN A 133 -14.19 10.66 12.01
N HIS A 134 -13.24 10.23 11.15
CA HIS A 134 -13.50 9.43 9.96
C HIS A 134 -12.76 8.08 9.97
N SER A 135 -12.31 7.65 11.16
CA SER A 135 -11.62 6.39 11.36
C SER A 135 -12.57 5.34 11.94
N TYR A 136 -12.17 4.08 11.89
CA TYR A 136 -12.89 2.97 12.53
C TYR A 136 -12.38 2.66 13.95
N GLY A 137 -11.25 3.24 14.38
CA GLY A 137 -10.70 3.06 15.73
C GLY A 137 -10.70 1.58 16.15
N PRO A 138 -11.29 1.21 17.31
CA PRO A 138 -11.37 -0.17 17.77
C PRO A 138 -12.42 -1.03 17.04
N GLY A 139 -13.18 -0.46 16.11
CA GLY A 139 -14.23 -1.19 15.38
C GLY A 139 -13.66 -2.12 14.30
N CYS A 140 -14.39 -3.21 14.02
CA CYS A 140 -14.09 -4.12 12.92
C CYS A 140 -14.57 -3.52 11.59
N PHE A 141 -13.66 -2.90 10.83
CA PHE A 141 -13.99 -2.32 9.53
C PHE A 141 -14.02 -3.39 8.45
N VAL A 142 -15.06 -3.39 7.61
CA VAL A 142 -15.24 -4.40 6.55
C VAL A 142 -14.09 -4.41 5.55
N ASP A 143 -13.49 -3.24 5.30
CA ASP A 143 -12.39 -3.05 4.34
C ASP A 143 -11.00 -2.98 5.02
N GLN A 144 -10.88 -3.42 6.27
CA GLN A 144 -9.59 -3.44 6.99
C GLN A 144 -8.50 -4.26 6.28
N LEU A 145 -8.86 -5.14 5.33
CA LEU A 145 -7.94 -5.95 4.53
C LEU A 145 -8.24 -5.85 3.02
N CYS A 146 -8.73 -4.70 2.55
CA CYS A 146 -9.23 -4.51 1.18
C CYS A 146 -8.23 -4.92 0.08
N ALA A 147 -6.92 -4.75 0.30
CA ALA A 147 -5.90 -5.11 -0.70
C ALA A 147 -5.58 -6.62 -0.78
N VAL A 148 -6.06 -7.47 0.13
CA VAL A 148 -5.72 -8.90 0.16
C VAL A 148 -6.13 -9.62 -1.11
N GLY A 149 -7.29 -9.31 -1.69
CA GLY A 149 -7.72 -9.89 -2.97
C GLY A 149 -6.76 -9.56 -4.11
N LEU A 150 -6.25 -8.32 -4.16
CA LEU A 150 -5.26 -7.91 -5.15
C LEU A 150 -3.88 -8.51 -4.87
N SER A 151 -3.50 -8.66 -3.60
CA SER A 151 -2.28 -9.36 -3.17
C SER A 151 -2.26 -10.81 -3.66
N ALA A 152 -3.35 -11.54 -3.42
CA ALA A 152 -3.54 -12.91 -3.87
C ALA A 152 -3.51 -13.01 -5.41
N ALA A 153 -4.19 -12.10 -6.13
CA ALA A 153 -4.15 -12.06 -7.59
C ALA A 153 -2.73 -11.77 -8.14
N CYS A 154 -1.91 -11.03 -7.39
CA CYS A 154 -0.50 -10.81 -7.66
C CYS A 154 0.40 -11.96 -7.14
N GLY A 155 -0.16 -13.07 -6.66
CA GLY A 155 0.61 -14.24 -6.21
C GLY A 155 1.49 -13.96 -4.99
N PHE A 156 1.10 -13.03 -4.13
CA PHE A 156 1.88 -12.65 -2.95
C PHE A 156 1.49 -13.37 -1.66
N GLY A 157 0.45 -14.21 -1.69
CA GLY A 157 -0.14 -14.82 -0.49
C GLY A 157 -1.00 -13.80 0.23
#